data_AF-K2EC21-F1
#
_entry.id   AF-K2EC21-F1
#
_cell.length_a   1.000
_cell.length_b   1.000
_cell.length_c   1.000
_cell.angle_alpha   90.00
_cell.angle_beta   90.00
_cell.angle_gamma   90.00
#
_symmetry.space_group_name_H-M   'P 1'
#
loop_
_entity.id
_entity.type
_entity.pdbx_description
1 polymer ?
#
loop_
_entity_poly.entity_id
_entity_poly.type
_entity_poly.pdbx_seq_one_letter_code
_entity_poly.pdbx_strand_id
1 'polypeptide(L)' 'MKVHSSVKTRCKDCKIVIRRGARYVICKNPRHKQRQGAKQRVKAA' A
#
# COMPACT_ATOMS: atom_id res chain seq x y z
N MET A 1 3.02 -0.05 8.48
CA MET A 1 2.22 0.12 7.24
C MET A 1 2.27 1.60 6.87
N LYS A 2 2.92 1.97 5.76
CA LYS A 2 3.01 3.37 5.30
C LYS A 2 2.08 3.60 4.11
N VAL A 3 1.38 4.72 4.09
CA VAL A 3 0.46 5.05 3.00
C VAL A 3 1.20 5.93 1.99
N HIS A 4 1.23 5.52 0.73
CA HIS A 4 1.89 6.23 -0.35
C HIS A 4 0.94 6.32 -1.57
N SER A 5 1.16 7.31 -2.43
CA SER A 5 0.44 7.43 -3.72
C SER A 5 0.80 6.28 -4.67
N SER A 6 2.06 5.84 -4.66
CA SER A 6 2.55 4.67 -5.37
C SER A 6 3.19 3.67 -4.40
N VAL A 7 2.97 2.39 -4.64
CA VAL A 7 3.57 1.31 -3.86
C VAL A 7 4.67 0.64 -4.66
N LYS A 8 5.83 0.42 -4.04
CA LYS A 8 6.99 -0.24 -4.66
C LYS A 8 7.50 -1.38 -3.79
N THR A 9 7.96 -2.46 -4.43
CA THR A 9 8.69 -3.55 -3.77
C THR A 9 10.08 -3.06 -3.34
N ARG A 10 10.54 -3.46 -2.15
CA ARG A 10 11.85 -3.06 -1.59
C ARG A 10 12.80 -4.23 -1.39
N CYS A 11 12.28 -5.45 -1.29
CA CYS A 11 13.06 -6.67 -1.13
C CYS A 11 12.36 -7.84 -1.84
N LYS A 12 13.04 -9.00 -1.92
CA LYS A 12 12.54 -10.22 -2.58
C LYS A 12 11.23 -10.74 -1.97
N ASP A 13 11.01 -10.50 -0.68
CA ASP A 13 9.79 -10.91 0.04
C ASP A 13 8.61 -9.93 -0.11
N CYS A 14 8.82 -8.76 -0.72
CA CYS A 14 7.73 -7.80 -0.91
C CYS A 14 6.77 -8.31 -1.97
N LYS A 15 5.51 -8.50 -1.59
CA LYS A 15 4.44 -8.89 -2.52
C LYS A 15 3.37 -7.81 -2.58
N ILE A 16 2.92 -7.51 -3.79
CA ILE A 16 1.80 -6.62 -4.02
C ILE A 16 0.52 -7.46 -3.95
N VAL A 17 -0.42 -7.05 -3.09
CA VAL A 17 -1.71 -7.72 -2.92
C VAL A 17 -2.84 -6.70 -2.98
N ILE A 18 -3.97 -7.06 -3.58
CA ILE A 18 -5.17 -6.23 -3.59
C ILE A 18 -6.09 -6.74 -2.47
N ARG A 19 -6.46 -5.86 -1.54
CA ARG A 19 -7.38 -6.16 -0.44
C ARG A 19 -8.39 -5.03 -0.34
N ARG A 20 -9.69 -5.34 -0.29
CA ARG A 20 -10.77 -4.32 -0.18
C ARG A 20 -10.62 -3.19 -1.21
N GLY A 21 -10.27 -3.52 -2.46
CA GLY A 21 -10.10 -2.57 -3.56
C GLY A 21 -8.81 -1.72 -3.53
N ALA A 22 -7.95 -1.84 -2.52
CA ALA A 22 -6.68 -1.10 -2.45
C ALA A 22 -5.46 -2.01 -2.63
N ARG A 23 -4.40 -1.51 -3.27
CA ARG A 23 -3.11 -2.21 -3.37
C ARG A 23 -2.31 -2.05 -2.08
N TYR A 24 -1.71 -3.13 -1.61
CA TYR A 24 -0.83 -3.18 -0.45
C TYR A 24 0.48 -3.86 -0.81
N VAL A 25 1.56 -3.46 -0.16
CA VAL A 25 2.79 -4.24 -0.09
C VAL A 25 2.79 -4.97 1.23
N ILE A 26 2.84 -6.29 1.17
CA ILE A 26 3.07 -7.15 2.33
C ILE A 26 4.51 -7.67 2.28
N CYS A 27 5.12 -7.81 3.44
CA CYS A 27 6.48 -8.28 3.61
C CYS A 27 6.62 -8.81 5.05
N LYS A 28 7.53 -9.77 5.26
CA LYS A 28 7.92 -10.24 6.59
C LYS A 28 8.48 -9.08 7.42
N ASN A 29 9.34 -8.26 6.81
CA ASN A 29 9.83 -7.01 7.41
C ASN A 29 8.70 -5.95 7.48
N PRO A 30 8.28 -5.50 8.68
CA PRO A 30 7.19 -4.54 8.85
C PRO A 30 7.49 -3.15 8.29
N ARG A 31 8.77 -2.77 8.11
CA ARG A 31 9.18 -1.48 7.54
C ARG A 31 8.82 -1.33 6.06
N HIS A 32 8.65 -2.44 5.35
CA HIS A 32 8.33 -2.44 3.92
C HIS A 32 6.83 -2.44 3.63
N LYS A 33 5.98 -2.65 4.65
CA LYS A 33 4.52 -2.72 4.48
C LYS A 33 3.98 -1.38 4.01
N GLN A 34 3.30 -1.34 2.87
CA GLN A 34 2.76 -0.12 2.26
C GLN A 34 1.29 -0.28 1.84
N ARG A 35 0.55 0.83 1.72
CA ARG A 35 -0.80 0.89 1.14
C ARG A 35 -0.85 1.99 0.09
N GLN A 36 -1.42 1.67 -1.07
CA GLN A 36 -1.70 2.64 -2.12
C GLN A 36 -3.00 3.37 -1.77
N GLY A 37 -2.91 4.69 -1.63
CA GLY A 37 -4.07 5.55 -1.44
C GLY A 37 -3.68 6.92 -0.93
N ALA A 38 -4.10 7.98 -1.61
CA ALA A 38 -4.09 9.31 -1.02
C ALA A 38 -5.30 9.42 -0.09
N LYS A 39 -5.21 10.22 0.98
CA LYS A 39 -6.40 10.74 1.66
C LYS A 39 -7.14 11.63 0.64
N GLN A 40 -7.94 11.05 -0.23
CA GLN A 40 -9.01 11.76 -0.91
C GLN A 40 -10.29 11.03 -0.52
N ARG A 41 -10.77 11.38 0.68
CA ARG A 41 -12.19 11.69 0.78
C ARG A 41 -12.40 12.79 -0.25
N VAL A 42 -12.62 12.44 -1.52
CA VAL A 42 -13.34 13.36 -2.38
C VAL A 42 -14.64 13.48 -1.63
N LYS A 43 -14.84 14.61 -0.95
CA LYS A 43 -16.17 14.93 -0.42
C LYS A 43 -17.07 14.76 -1.64
N ALA A 44 -17.94 13.77 -1.59
CA ALA A 44 -19.04 13.70 -2.54
C ALA A 44 -19.69 15.08 -2.47
N ALA A 45 -19.75 15.75 -3.63
CA ALA A 45 -20.55 16.95 -3.78
C ALA A 45 -22.00 16.64 -3.43
#